data_AF-A0A660UZG8-F1
#
_entry.id   AF-A0A660UZG8-F1
#
_cell.length_a   1.000
_cell.length_b   1.000
_cell.length_c   1.000
_cell.angle_alpha   90.00
_cell.angle_beta   90.00
_cell.angle_gamma   90.00
#
_symmetry.space_group_name_H-M   'P 1'
#
loop_
_entity.id
_entity.type
_entity.pdbx_description
1 polymer ?
#
loop_
_entity_poly.entity_id
_entity_poly.type
_entity_poly.pdbx_seq_one_letter_code
_entity_poly.pdbx_strand_id
1 'polypeptide(L)'
;MYLGDYEIGSAVLFNFQALDGNGQAVDADATPTYEVYVNNAPMSPAITGEMAKIDGQTGFYGGDIAATAAAGFEAGNTYTIRIAATIDGADTLTTDTFQISANSATTTTAAFEETDAEANQVSVDAANIFDAAAINTSGAFKSMFGRSIIVLPDGVSERAIVGIVDYAGVSAVPGMGEAKSYELAITVDNNAVTGLSADEFDSGVAKCKLPKRQGATATLARIVKIINQDAGMVKYEVR
;
A
#
# COMPACT_ATOMS: atom_id res chain seq x y z
N MET A 1 10.59 1.46 -31.12
CA MET A 1 11.77 1.35 -30.23
C MET A 1 11.28 1.15 -28.79
N TYR A 2 12.06 0.53 -27.90
CA TYR A 2 11.68 0.43 -26.48
C TYR A 2 12.17 1.66 -25.70
N LEU A 3 11.25 2.34 -25.00
CA LEU A 3 11.46 3.61 -24.32
C LEU A 3 11.83 3.45 -22.83
N GLY A 4 11.69 2.24 -22.29
CA GLY A 4 11.99 1.93 -20.89
C GLY A 4 10.78 1.53 -20.05
N ASP A 5 11.05 1.41 -18.74
CA ASP A 5 10.08 1.13 -17.69
C ASP A 5 9.69 2.44 -16.99
N TYR A 6 8.39 2.65 -16.82
CA TYR A 6 7.85 3.85 -16.17
C TYR A 6 6.95 3.44 -15.01
N GLU A 7 7.02 4.16 -13.90
CA GLU A 7 6.11 3.94 -12.79
C GLU A 7 4.73 4.52 -13.07
N ILE A 8 3.68 3.84 -12.61
CA ILE A 8 2.31 4.39 -12.68
C ILE A 8 2.24 5.75 -11.97
N GLY A 9 1.67 6.74 -12.65
CA GLY A 9 1.64 8.14 -12.24
C GLY A 9 2.73 9.02 -12.86
N SER A 10 3.73 8.43 -13.53
CA SER A 10 4.79 9.18 -14.22
C SER A 10 4.38 9.66 -15.62
N ALA A 11 5.14 10.61 -16.16
CA ALA A 11 5.03 10.98 -17.57
C ALA A 11 5.95 10.11 -18.43
N VAL A 12 5.40 9.55 -19.51
CA VAL A 12 6.17 8.87 -20.57
C VAL A 12 6.45 9.89 -21.66
N LEU A 13 7.73 10.17 -21.90
CA LEU A 13 8.18 11.12 -22.91
C LEU A 13 8.70 10.36 -24.14
N PHE A 14 8.29 10.80 -25.32
CA PHE A 14 8.72 10.20 -26.58
C PHE A 14 8.81 11.27 -27.66
N ASN A 15 9.53 10.96 -28.73
CA ASN A 15 9.76 11.88 -29.82
C ASN A 15 9.64 11.18 -31.18
N PHE A 16 9.43 11.99 -32.20
CA PHE A 16 9.34 11.57 -33.58
C PHE A 16 10.12 12.56 -34.45
N GLN A 17 11.03 12.05 -35.26
CA GLN A 17 11.72 12.81 -36.29
C GLN A 17 11.10 12.49 -37.64
N ALA A 18 10.40 13.47 -38.21
CA ALA A 18 9.96 13.43 -39.60
C ALA A 18 11.17 13.63 -40.51
N LEU A 19 11.32 12.71 -41.46
CA LEU A 19 12.37 12.71 -42.48
C LEU A 19 11.73 12.52 -43.86
N ASP A 20 12.23 13.22 -44.87
CA ASP A 20 11.86 12.98 -46.27
C ASP A 20 12.47 11.67 -46.79
N GLY A 21 12.17 11.34 -48.06
CA GLY A 21 12.74 10.18 -48.74
C GLY A 21 14.28 10.21 -48.89
N ASN A 22 14.92 11.33 -48.61
CA ASN A 22 16.36 11.56 -48.64
C ASN A 22 16.99 11.56 -47.24
N GLY A 23 16.19 11.33 -46.19
CA GLY A 23 16.64 11.33 -44.80
C GLY A 23 16.92 12.74 -44.24
N GLN A 24 16.41 13.80 -44.87
CA GLN A 24 16.50 15.16 -44.36
C GLN A 24 15.29 15.47 -43.48
N ALA A 25 15.50 16.26 -42.42
CA ALA A 25 14.41 16.69 -41.55
C ALA A 25 13.45 17.63 -42.30
N VAL A 26 12.17 17.27 -42.32
CA VAL A 26 11.09 18.09 -42.90
C VAL A 26 9.91 18.16 -41.95
N ASP A 27 9.14 19.25 -42.00
CA ASP A 27 7.91 19.34 -41.23
C ASP A 27 6.83 18.45 -41.85
N ALA A 28 6.03 17.82 -40.99
CA ALA A 28 4.86 17.06 -41.43
C ALA A 28 3.79 18.00 -42.01
N ASP A 29 3.04 17.52 -43.01
CA ASP A 29 1.97 18.26 -43.69
C ASP A 29 0.78 18.54 -42.76
N ALA A 30 0.64 17.71 -41.73
CA ALA A 30 -0.34 17.84 -40.66
C ALA A 30 0.31 17.49 -39.32
N THR A 31 -0.28 17.96 -38.23
CA THR A 31 0.15 17.62 -36.88
C THR A 31 0.20 16.10 -36.69
N PRO A 32 1.34 15.51 -36.33
CA PRO A 32 1.43 14.08 -36.06
C PRO A 32 0.51 13.68 -34.90
N THR A 33 -0.03 12.46 -34.97
CA THR A 33 -0.93 11.89 -33.96
C THR A 33 -0.33 10.62 -33.38
N TYR A 34 -0.79 10.22 -32.20
CA TYR A 34 -0.41 8.95 -31.58
C TYR A 34 -1.59 8.22 -30.96
N GLU A 35 -1.47 6.90 -30.92
CA GLU A 35 -2.42 5.97 -30.32
C GLU A 35 -1.67 4.98 -29.42
N VAL A 36 -2.20 4.69 -28.24
CA VAL A 36 -1.55 3.77 -27.27
C VAL A 36 -2.39 2.51 -27.10
N TYR A 37 -1.77 1.35 -27.28
CA TYR A 37 -2.41 0.03 -27.18
C TYR A 37 -1.78 -0.82 -26.08
N VAL A 38 -2.59 -1.62 -25.39
CA VAL A 38 -2.13 -2.55 -24.35
C VAL A 38 -1.85 -3.93 -24.94
N ASN A 39 -0.71 -4.53 -24.58
CA ASN A 39 -0.32 -5.90 -24.88
C ASN A 39 -0.46 -6.31 -26.37
N ASN A 40 -0.33 -5.34 -27.29
CA ASN A 40 -0.47 -5.52 -28.73
C ASN A 40 -1.79 -6.23 -29.13
N ALA A 41 -2.85 -6.10 -28.32
CA ALA A 41 -4.14 -6.71 -28.59
C ALA A 41 -4.96 -5.82 -29.55
N PRO A 42 -5.73 -6.40 -30.50
CA PRO A 42 -6.61 -5.65 -31.39
C PRO A 42 -7.78 -5.08 -30.59
N MET A 43 -7.61 -3.88 -30.05
CA MET A 43 -8.60 -3.16 -29.25
C MET A 43 -8.56 -1.67 -29.55
N SER A 44 -9.62 -0.97 -29.14
CA SER A 44 -9.66 0.50 -29.10
C SER A 44 -8.42 1.04 -28.38
N PRO A 45 -7.78 2.11 -28.88
CA PRO A 45 -6.65 2.70 -28.20
C PRO A 45 -7.05 3.11 -26.77
N ALA A 46 -6.17 2.83 -25.81
CA ALA A 46 -6.34 3.27 -24.43
C ALA A 46 -6.29 4.80 -24.35
N ILE A 47 -5.42 5.41 -25.16
CA ILE A 47 -5.25 6.85 -25.30
C ILE A 47 -4.99 7.19 -26.76
N THR A 48 -5.51 8.34 -27.18
CA THR A 48 -5.11 9.02 -28.41
C THR A 48 -4.65 10.44 -28.08
N GLY A 49 -3.79 11.01 -28.93
CA GLY A 49 -3.35 12.38 -28.78
C GLY A 49 -2.63 12.93 -30.00
N GLU A 50 -2.23 14.18 -29.92
CA GLU A 50 -1.46 14.89 -30.94
C GLU A 50 -0.07 15.22 -30.40
N MET A 51 0.93 15.23 -31.29
CA MET A 51 2.29 15.61 -30.94
C MET A 51 2.52 17.10 -31.20
N ALA A 52 3.41 17.71 -30.43
CA ALA A 52 3.80 19.11 -30.59
C ALA A 52 5.23 19.22 -31.10
N LYS A 53 5.53 20.26 -31.89
CA LYS A 53 6.89 20.53 -32.38
C LYS A 53 7.77 20.98 -31.21
N ILE A 54 8.96 20.37 -31.07
CA ILE A 54 9.89 20.69 -29.98
C ILE A 54 10.80 21.84 -30.41
N ASP A 55 10.79 22.94 -29.66
CA ASP A 55 11.72 24.07 -29.81
C ASP A 55 11.81 24.65 -31.24
N GLY A 56 10.73 24.54 -32.02
CA GLY A 56 10.68 24.99 -33.41
C GLY A 56 11.58 24.22 -34.39
N GLN A 57 12.22 23.13 -33.95
CA GLN A 57 13.13 22.33 -34.78
C GLN A 57 12.37 21.62 -35.91
N THR A 58 12.84 21.79 -37.15
CA THR A 58 12.18 21.20 -38.33
C THR A 58 12.03 19.70 -38.18
N GLY A 59 10.80 19.22 -38.36
CA GLY A 59 10.46 17.80 -38.33
C GLY A 59 10.59 17.12 -36.97
N PHE A 60 10.91 17.83 -35.88
CA PHE A 60 11.12 17.22 -34.57
C PHE A 60 9.93 17.45 -33.65
N TYR A 61 9.21 16.38 -33.33
CA TYR A 61 7.97 16.39 -32.56
C TYR A 61 8.12 15.59 -31.27
N GLY A 62 7.41 16.02 -30.23
CA GLY A 62 7.35 15.39 -28.92
C GLY A 62 5.93 15.09 -28.50
N GLY A 63 5.78 14.03 -27.72
CA GLY A 63 4.54 13.72 -27.02
C GLY A 63 4.84 13.35 -25.56
N ASP A 64 3.86 13.63 -24.70
CA ASP A 64 3.86 13.24 -23.30
C ASP A 64 2.58 12.46 -22.98
N ILE A 65 2.72 11.34 -22.29
CA ILE A 65 1.60 10.52 -21.82
C ILE A 65 1.65 10.47 -20.30
N ALA A 66 0.59 10.93 -19.64
CA ALA A 66 0.41 10.73 -18.22
C ALA A 66 -0.02 9.27 -17.94
N ALA A 67 0.92 8.44 -17.47
CA ALA A 67 0.72 7.01 -17.24
C ALA A 67 -0.09 6.71 -15.97
N THR A 68 -1.34 7.17 -15.91
CA THR A 68 -2.20 7.05 -14.72
C THR A 68 -3.17 5.88 -14.81
N ALA A 69 -3.56 5.32 -13.66
CA ALA A 69 -4.61 4.30 -13.59
C ALA A 69 -5.95 4.80 -14.17
N ALA A 70 -6.27 6.08 -13.95
CA ALA A 70 -7.49 6.70 -14.48
C ALA A 70 -7.53 6.74 -16.00
N ALA A 71 -6.36 6.77 -16.66
CA ALA A 71 -6.24 6.72 -18.11
C ALA A 71 -6.10 5.29 -18.65
N GLY A 72 -6.34 4.26 -17.82
CA GLY A 72 -6.34 2.85 -18.22
C GLY A 72 -4.97 2.17 -18.19
N PHE A 73 -3.96 2.80 -17.58
CA PHE A 73 -2.66 2.16 -17.37
C PHE A 73 -2.64 1.25 -16.15
N GLU A 74 -2.02 0.09 -16.28
CA GLU A 74 -1.90 -0.92 -15.24
C GLU A 74 -0.46 -1.42 -15.15
N ALA A 75 0.03 -1.63 -13.93
CA ALA A 75 1.35 -2.18 -13.68
C ALA A 75 1.50 -3.61 -14.19
N GLY A 76 2.67 -3.94 -14.73
CA GLY A 76 3.01 -5.22 -15.32
C GLY A 76 2.63 -5.37 -16.79
N ASN A 77 1.93 -4.39 -17.38
CA ASN A 77 1.57 -4.42 -18.80
C ASN A 77 2.60 -3.71 -19.68
N THR A 78 2.72 -4.21 -20.92
CA THR A 78 3.49 -3.55 -21.99
C THR A 78 2.53 -2.76 -22.87
N TYR A 79 2.90 -1.52 -23.18
CA TYR A 79 2.14 -0.63 -24.04
C TYR A 79 2.91 -0.33 -25.31
N THR A 80 2.18 -0.20 -26.42
CA THR A 80 2.71 0.18 -27.73
C THR A 80 2.12 1.52 -28.12
N ILE A 81 2.99 2.50 -28.37
CA ILE A 81 2.65 3.78 -29.00
C ILE A 81 2.77 3.60 -30.50
N ARG A 82 1.71 3.91 -31.24
CA ARG A 82 1.71 4.02 -32.69
C ARG A 82 1.62 5.49 -33.05
N ILE A 83 2.63 6.00 -33.73
CA ILE A 83 2.70 7.39 -34.18
C ILE A 83 2.41 7.42 -35.68
N ALA A 84 1.60 8.39 -36.12
CA ALA A 84 1.25 8.62 -37.50
C ALA A 84 1.46 10.09 -37.90
N ALA A 85 2.11 10.30 -39.04
CA ALA A 85 2.31 11.60 -39.64
C ALA A 85 2.16 11.51 -41.16
N THR A 86 1.81 12.60 -41.82
CA THR A 86 1.86 12.72 -43.28
C THR A 86 3.05 13.60 -43.66
N ILE A 87 3.93 13.09 -44.52
CA ILE A 87 5.15 13.76 -44.97
C ILE A 87 5.14 13.73 -46.49
N ASP A 88 5.19 14.90 -47.14
CA ASP A 88 5.12 15.05 -48.60
C ASP A 88 3.91 14.31 -49.25
N GLY A 89 2.78 14.30 -48.55
CA GLY A 89 1.54 13.65 -48.95
C GLY A 89 1.49 12.14 -48.72
N ALA A 90 2.50 11.56 -48.06
CA ALA A 90 2.57 10.13 -47.76
C ALA A 90 2.49 9.85 -46.26
N ASP A 91 1.71 8.83 -45.90
CA ASP A 91 1.59 8.39 -44.51
C ASP A 91 2.86 7.68 -44.04
N THR A 92 3.43 8.19 -42.95
CA THR A 92 4.57 7.63 -42.24
C THR A 92 4.12 7.15 -40.87
N LEU A 93 4.49 5.91 -40.52
CA LEU A 93 4.14 5.27 -39.27
C LEU A 93 5.40 4.83 -38.54
N THR A 94 5.44 5.05 -37.23
CA THR A 94 6.45 4.45 -36.35
C THR A 94 5.80 3.89 -35.09
N THR A 95 6.47 2.96 -34.43
CA THR A 95 5.99 2.37 -33.19
C THR A 95 7.06 2.35 -32.13
N ASP A 96 6.65 2.71 -30.91
CA ASP A 96 7.45 2.64 -29.70
C ASP A 96 6.74 1.78 -28.65
N THR A 97 7.51 1.24 -27.72
CA THR A 97 6.98 0.42 -26.63
C THR A 97 7.54 0.87 -25.30
N PHE A 98 6.75 0.74 -24.25
CA PHE A 98 7.19 0.96 -22.87
C PHE A 98 6.44 0.00 -21.95
N GLN A 99 6.94 -0.18 -20.73
CA GLN A 99 6.26 -0.97 -19.71
C GLN A 99 5.88 -0.08 -18.54
N ILE A 100 4.75 -0.39 -17.91
CA ILE A 100 4.36 0.24 -16.65
C ILE A 100 4.73 -0.68 -15.51
N SER A 101 5.54 -0.16 -14.59
CA SER A 101 5.86 -0.79 -13.31
C SER A 101 4.92 -0.28 -12.22
N ALA A 102 4.78 -1.07 -11.15
CA ALA A 102 4.09 -0.58 -9.96
C ALA A 102 4.82 0.65 -9.41
N ASN A 103 4.08 1.63 -8.91
CA ASN A 103 4.67 2.76 -8.21
C ASN A 103 5.40 2.20 -6.99
N SER A 104 6.73 2.31 -6.98
CA SER A 104 7.50 1.99 -5.80
C SER A 104 7.10 3.00 -4.75
N ALA A 105 6.32 2.58 -3.74
CA ALA A 105 5.93 3.46 -2.66
C ALA A 105 7.19 4.20 -2.18
N THR A 106 7.26 5.51 -2.45
CA THR A 106 8.38 6.33 -2.03
C THR A 106 8.43 6.16 -0.53
N THR A 107 9.43 5.40 -0.08
CA THR A 107 9.65 5.22 1.33
C THR A 107 10.28 6.53 1.75
N THR A 108 9.42 7.50 2.10
CA THR A 108 9.86 8.77 2.65
C THR A 108 10.59 8.42 3.92
N THR A 109 11.89 8.25 3.79
CA THR A 109 12.78 8.18 4.94
C THR A 109 12.81 9.61 5.41
N ALA A 110 11.98 9.96 6.38
CA ALA A 110 12.11 11.24 7.03
C ALA A 110 13.58 11.32 7.48
N ALA A 111 14.31 12.31 6.97
CA ALA A 111 15.59 12.66 7.53
C ALA A 111 15.28 13.34 8.87
N PHE A 112 15.78 12.78 9.95
CA PHE A 112 15.58 13.36 11.26
C PHE A 112 16.70 14.32 11.52
N GLU A 113 16.40 15.59 11.34
CA GLU A 113 17.21 16.66 11.91
C GLU A 113 17.06 16.54 13.43
N GLU A 114 18.13 16.08 14.09
CA GLU A 114 18.21 16.06 15.55
C GLU A 114 18.29 17.52 16.03
N THR A 115 17.12 18.11 16.21
CA THR A 115 16.95 19.34 16.98
C THR A 115 16.51 18.90 18.35
N ASP A 116 17.21 19.32 19.40
CA ASP A 116 16.82 19.13 20.79
C ASP A 116 15.38 19.63 21.04
N ALA A 117 14.40 18.76 20.79
CA ALA A 117 13.02 18.75 21.26
C ALA A 117 12.30 17.55 20.60
N GLU A 118 12.11 16.49 21.38
CA GLU A 118 11.23 15.33 21.14
C GLU A 118 11.40 14.59 19.79
N ALA A 119 12.38 13.66 19.82
CA ALA A 119 12.47 12.40 19.11
C ALA A 119 11.47 12.15 17.97
N ASN A 120 11.96 12.33 16.77
CA ASN A 120 11.49 11.64 15.60
C ASN A 120 12.79 11.09 14.96
N GLN A 121 12.89 9.80 14.62
CA GLN A 121 14.10 9.16 14.06
C GLN A 121 13.76 8.01 13.07
N VAL A 122 14.50 7.92 11.95
CA VAL A 122 14.57 6.90 10.87
C VAL A 122 15.87 7.20 10.12
N SER A 123 16.48 6.17 9.59
CA SER A 123 17.66 5.53 10.17
C SER A 123 17.74 4.19 9.46
N VAL A 124 17.58 4.15 8.13
CA VAL A 124 17.65 2.90 7.36
C VAL A 124 19.09 2.66 6.93
N ASP A 125 19.75 1.73 7.62
CA ASP A 125 21.01 1.15 7.19
C ASP A 125 20.77 -0.30 6.73
N ALA A 126 21.10 -0.57 5.46
CA ALA A 126 20.63 -1.71 4.68
C ALA A 126 21.35 -3.04 4.94
N ALA A 127 21.79 -3.32 6.17
CA ALA A 127 22.62 -4.50 6.47
C ALA A 127 22.08 -5.43 7.56
N ASN A 128 20.90 -5.16 8.14
CA ASN A 128 20.43 -5.93 9.29
C ASN A 128 18.95 -6.32 9.16
N ILE A 129 18.71 -7.57 8.71
CA ILE A 129 17.37 -8.19 8.64
C ILE A 129 16.66 -8.22 10.01
N PHE A 130 17.39 -8.07 11.11
CA PHE A 130 16.84 -7.98 12.46
C PHE A 130 16.49 -6.55 12.91
N ASP A 131 16.83 -5.52 12.13
CA ASP A 131 16.51 -4.11 12.45
C ASP A 131 15.29 -3.60 11.66
N ALA A 132 14.88 -4.31 10.61
CA ALA A 132 13.58 -4.11 9.94
C ALA A 132 12.37 -4.49 10.82
N ALA A 133 12.59 -5.11 11.98
CA ALA A 133 11.55 -5.50 12.93
C ALA A 133 11.07 -4.35 13.83
N ALA A 134 11.70 -3.17 13.76
CA ALA A 134 11.27 -1.98 14.49
C ALA A 134 10.23 -1.12 13.72
N ILE A 135 9.63 -1.65 12.65
CA ILE A 135 8.51 -1.01 11.95
C ILE A 135 7.20 -1.50 12.57
N ASN A 136 6.53 -0.64 13.34
CA ASN A 136 5.15 -0.81 13.84
C ASN A 136 4.84 -2.24 14.33
N THR A 137 5.42 -2.57 15.47
CA THR A 137 5.42 -3.85 16.19
C THR A 137 4.05 -4.49 16.47
N SER A 138 2.91 -3.89 16.10
CA SER A 138 1.61 -4.53 16.28
C SER A 138 1.18 -5.40 15.10
N GLY A 139 1.48 -5.00 13.85
CA GLY A 139 1.02 -5.71 12.65
C GLY A 139 1.68 -7.08 12.45
N ALA A 140 3.00 -7.14 12.57
CA ALA A 140 3.77 -8.38 12.39
C ALA A 140 3.46 -9.42 13.49
N PHE A 141 3.37 -9.00 14.74
CA PHE A 141 3.03 -9.88 15.86
C PHE A 141 1.59 -10.41 15.78
N LYS A 142 0.63 -9.59 15.34
CA LYS A 142 -0.75 -10.04 15.07
C LYS A 142 -0.84 -11.02 13.91
N SER A 143 -0.05 -10.83 12.86
CA SER A 143 -0.05 -11.77 11.75
C SER A 143 0.42 -13.17 12.17
N MET A 144 1.32 -13.27 13.15
CA MET A 144 1.87 -14.54 13.62
C MET A 144 1.11 -15.14 14.81
N PHE A 145 0.60 -14.31 15.73
CA PHE A 145 0.02 -14.76 17.00
C PHE A 145 -1.38 -14.20 17.28
N GLY A 146 -1.87 -13.32 16.41
CA GLY A 146 -3.17 -12.69 16.54
C GLY A 146 -4.30 -13.68 16.29
N ARG A 147 -5.35 -13.55 17.09
CA ARG A 147 -6.60 -14.28 16.96
C ARG A 147 -7.74 -13.28 16.79
N SER A 148 -8.79 -13.73 16.13
CA SER A 148 -10.04 -12.97 16.08
C SER A 148 -10.70 -12.99 17.46
N ILE A 149 -10.92 -11.81 18.02
CA ILE A 149 -11.59 -11.58 19.29
C ILE A 149 -12.87 -10.79 18.99
N ILE A 150 -14.01 -11.29 19.45
CA ILE A 150 -15.26 -10.53 19.36
C ILE A 150 -15.35 -9.64 20.59
N VAL A 151 -15.34 -8.33 20.40
CA VAL A 151 -15.56 -7.32 21.43
C VAL A 151 -16.97 -6.75 21.36
N LEU A 152 -17.47 -6.33 22.50
CA LEU A 152 -18.73 -5.63 22.70
C LEU A 152 -18.42 -4.31 23.41
N PRO A 153 -18.03 -3.24 22.70
CA PRO A 153 -17.58 -2.00 23.31
C PRO A 153 -18.64 -1.31 24.20
N ASP A 154 -19.90 -1.31 23.77
CA ASP A 154 -21.06 -0.80 24.52
C ASP A 154 -21.77 -1.89 25.34
N GLY A 155 -21.21 -3.11 25.36
CA GLY A 155 -21.80 -4.29 25.98
C GLY A 155 -22.91 -4.98 25.17
N VAL A 156 -23.25 -4.49 23.97
CA VAL A 156 -24.36 -4.99 23.14
C VAL A 156 -23.97 -5.21 21.67
N SER A 157 -23.33 -4.23 21.04
CA SER A 157 -22.89 -4.25 19.65
C SER A 157 -21.63 -5.08 19.49
N GLU A 158 -21.63 -6.07 18.59
CA GLU A 158 -20.46 -6.94 18.38
C GLU A 158 -19.55 -6.40 17.28
N ARG A 159 -18.23 -6.37 17.54
CA ARG A 159 -17.18 -6.08 16.57
C ARG A 159 -16.07 -7.11 16.68
N ALA A 160 -15.58 -7.61 15.56
CA ALA A 160 -14.39 -8.45 15.53
C ALA A 160 -13.12 -7.59 15.46
N ILE A 161 -12.15 -7.88 16.31
CA ILE A 161 -10.82 -7.27 16.31
C ILE A 161 -9.74 -8.35 16.33
N VAL A 162 -8.51 -7.99 15.99
CA VAL A 162 -7.37 -8.90 16.05
C VAL A 162 -6.52 -8.58 17.26
N GLY A 163 -6.30 -9.59 18.12
CA GLY A 163 -5.50 -9.45 19.32
C GLY A 163 -4.85 -10.76 19.75
N ILE A 164 -3.86 -10.65 20.63
CA ILE A 164 -3.17 -11.79 21.23
C ILE A 164 -3.87 -12.11 22.56
N VAL A 165 -4.13 -13.39 22.81
CA VAL A 165 -4.78 -13.86 24.04
C VAL A 165 -3.77 -14.63 24.87
N ASP A 166 -3.44 -14.10 26.05
CA ASP A 166 -2.52 -14.71 26.99
C ASP A 166 -3.30 -15.48 28.06
N TYR A 167 -3.18 -16.80 28.03
CA TYR A 167 -3.69 -17.67 29.09
C TYR A 167 -2.63 -17.82 30.18
N ALA A 168 -2.93 -17.40 31.41
CA ALA A 168 -2.07 -17.75 32.54
C ALA A 168 -2.00 -19.29 32.68
N GLY A 169 -0.78 -19.82 32.79
CA GLY A 169 -0.55 -21.23 32.99
C GLY A 169 -1.17 -21.70 34.31
N VAL A 170 -1.90 -22.81 34.28
CA VAL A 170 -2.44 -23.42 35.51
C VAL A 170 -1.27 -24.04 36.26
N SER A 171 -0.72 -23.32 37.24
CA SER A 171 0.17 -23.93 38.24
C SER A 171 -0.69 -24.65 39.26
N ALA A 172 -1.07 -25.90 38.97
CA ALA A 172 -1.71 -26.75 39.96
C ALA A 172 -0.66 -27.09 41.02
N VAL A 173 -0.73 -26.45 42.19
CA VAL A 173 0.03 -26.91 43.36
C VAL A 173 -0.64 -28.20 43.86
N PRO A 174 0.08 -29.33 43.91
CA PRO A 174 -0.50 -30.59 44.39
C PRO A 174 -1.14 -30.41 45.78
N GLY A 175 -2.45 -30.70 45.88
CA GLY A 175 -3.20 -30.60 47.14
C GLY A 175 -4.00 -29.31 47.36
N MET A 176 -3.91 -28.33 46.46
CA MET A 176 -4.78 -27.14 46.49
C MET A 176 -5.92 -27.30 45.47
N GLY A 177 -7.17 -27.15 45.91
CA GLY A 177 -8.35 -27.22 45.03
C GLY A 177 -8.26 -26.23 43.87
N GLU A 178 -9.00 -26.50 42.79
CA GLU A 178 -8.93 -25.72 41.54
C GLU A 178 -8.92 -24.21 41.81
N ALA A 179 -7.85 -23.53 41.40
CA ALA A 179 -7.77 -22.08 41.46
C ALA A 179 -8.93 -21.49 40.63
N LYS A 180 -9.86 -20.80 41.30
CA LYS A 180 -11.10 -20.29 40.69
C LYS A 180 -10.92 -18.99 39.90
N SER A 181 -9.74 -18.37 39.95
CA SER A 181 -9.48 -17.12 39.23
C SER A 181 -8.56 -17.38 38.04
N TYR A 182 -9.12 -17.22 36.84
CA TYR A 182 -8.33 -17.18 35.62
C TYR A 182 -7.89 -15.74 35.41
N GLU A 183 -6.59 -15.49 35.40
CA GLU A 183 -6.07 -14.22 34.91
C GLU A 183 -5.93 -14.36 33.39
N LEU A 184 -6.82 -13.70 32.66
CA LEU A 184 -6.80 -13.65 31.20
C LEU A 184 -6.38 -12.25 30.79
N ALA A 185 -5.40 -12.15 29.90
CA ALA A 185 -5.03 -10.86 29.32
C ALA A 185 -5.18 -10.90 27.80
N ILE A 186 -5.59 -9.77 27.23
CA ILE A 186 -5.59 -9.57 25.79
C ILE A 186 -4.71 -8.39 25.43
N THR A 187 -3.98 -8.52 24.33
CA THR A 187 -3.19 -7.42 23.76
C THR A 187 -3.77 -7.06 22.40
N VAL A 188 -4.24 -5.84 22.23
CA VAL A 188 -4.92 -5.34 21.02
C VAL A 188 -4.28 -4.02 20.57
N ASP A 189 -4.65 -3.50 19.39
CA ASP A 189 -4.14 -2.19 18.97
C ASP A 189 -4.72 -1.08 19.83
N ASN A 190 -3.91 -0.04 20.07
CA ASN A 190 -4.37 1.25 20.57
C ASN A 190 -5.03 2.06 19.44
N ASN A 191 -6.10 1.52 18.86
CA ASN A 191 -6.79 2.12 17.72
C ASN A 191 -8.28 1.84 17.81
N ALA A 192 -9.11 2.87 17.64
CA ALA A 192 -10.57 2.76 17.74
C ALA A 192 -11.21 1.87 16.66
N VAL A 193 -10.53 1.67 15.52
CA VAL A 193 -11.02 0.86 14.40
C VAL A 193 -10.53 -0.58 14.53
N THR A 194 -9.24 -0.80 14.79
CA THR A 194 -8.62 -2.14 14.79
C THR A 194 -8.48 -2.78 16.18
N GLY A 195 -8.77 -2.03 17.25
CA GLY A 195 -8.68 -2.46 18.64
C GLY A 195 -9.83 -1.94 19.49
N LEU A 196 -9.53 -1.30 20.61
CA LEU A 196 -10.50 -0.63 21.49
C LEU A 196 -10.12 0.83 21.66
N SER A 197 -11.09 1.72 21.55
CA SER A 197 -10.88 3.14 21.86
C SER A 197 -10.87 3.38 23.37
N ALA A 198 -10.31 4.52 23.80
CA ALA A 198 -10.36 4.95 25.19
C ALA A 198 -11.82 5.10 25.67
N ASP A 199 -12.69 5.72 24.86
CA ASP A 199 -14.11 5.90 25.20
C ASP A 199 -14.85 4.57 25.39
N GLU A 200 -14.55 3.58 24.53
CA GLU A 200 -15.13 2.25 24.61
C GLU A 200 -14.70 1.55 25.91
N PHE A 201 -13.44 1.71 26.32
CA PHE A 201 -12.93 1.18 27.59
C PHE A 201 -13.49 1.93 28.81
N ASP A 202 -13.47 3.26 28.79
CA ASP A 202 -13.88 4.13 29.89
C ASP A 202 -15.39 4.06 30.18
N SER A 203 -16.18 3.57 29.22
CA SER A 203 -17.59 3.20 29.43
C SER A 203 -17.79 2.20 30.57
N GLY A 204 -16.75 1.40 30.87
CA GLY A 204 -16.77 0.34 31.87
C GLY A 204 -17.69 -0.84 31.53
N VAL A 205 -18.39 -0.82 30.39
CA VAL A 205 -19.32 -1.89 29.98
C VAL A 205 -18.73 -2.82 28.91
N ALA A 206 -17.53 -2.49 28.41
CA ALA A 206 -16.84 -3.26 27.40
C ALA A 206 -16.63 -4.73 27.81
N LYS A 207 -17.00 -5.64 26.91
CA LYS A 207 -16.83 -7.09 27.06
C LYS A 207 -16.14 -7.68 25.85
N CYS A 208 -15.61 -8.88 25.98
CA CYS A 208 -15.12 -9.68 24.87
C CYS A 208 -15.54 -11.14 25.02
N LYS A 209 -15.79 -11.83 23.90
CA LYS A 209 -16.08 -13.27 23.87
C LYS A 209 -14.78 -14.04 23.67
N LEU A 210 -14.33 -14.70 24.73
CA LEU A 210 -13.09 -15.48 24.74
C LEU A 210 -13.28 -16.76 25.55
N PRO A 211 -12.62 -17.87 25.16
CA PRO A 211 -12.67 -19.07 25.97
C PRO A 211 -11.80 -18.88 27.22
N LYS A 212 -12.24 -19.37 28.38
CA LYS A 212 -11.50 -19.23 29.65
C LYS A 212 -10.19 -20.02 29.69
N ARG A 213 -10.07 -21.03 28.83
CA ARG A 213 -8.89 -21.88 28.66
C ARG A 213 -8.70 -22.14 27.17
N GLN A 214 -7.47 -22.44 26.77
CA GLN A 214 -7.20 -22.89 25.40
C GLN A 214 -8.05 -24.13 25.09
N GLY A 215 -8.88 -24.06 24.04
CA GLY A 215 -9.76 -25.14 23.60
C GLY A 215 -11.14 -25.23 24.26
N ALA A 216 -11.46 -24.36 25.23
CA ALA A 216 -12.79 -24.31 25.84
C ALA A 216 -13.81 -23.53 24.98
N THR A 217 -15.10 -23.60 25.35
CA THR A 217 -16.14 -22.76 24.74
C THR A 217 -15.95 -21.29 25.13
N ALA A 218 -16.09 -20.38 24.16
CA ALA A 218 -16.02 -18.95 24.40
C ALA A 218 -17.16 -18.45 25.29
N THR A 219 -16.83 -17.63 26.27
CA THR A 219 -17.80 -16.95 27.15
C THR A 219 -17.55 -15.46 27.14
N LEU A 220 -18.58 -14.67 27.46
CA LEU A 220 -18.39 -13.23 27.66
C LEU A 220 -17.57 -12.99 28.94
N ALA A 221 -16.55 -12.16 28.80
CA ALA A 221 -15.71 -11.68 29.89
C ALA A 221 -15.58 -10.16 29.80
N ARG A 222 -15.53 -9.49 30.95
CA ARG A 222 -15.46 -8.03 31.04
C ARG A 222 -14.01 -7.59 30.93
N ILE A 223 -13.78 -6.47 30.25
CA ILE A 223 -12.49 -5.79 30.21
C ILE A 223 -12.42 -4.90 31.45
N VAL A 224 -11.45 -5.17 32.34
CA VAL A 224 -11.46 -4.62 33.70
C VAL A 224 -10.50 -3.46 33.87
N LYS A 225 -9.25 -3.62 33.42
CA LYS A 225 -8.22 -2.59 33.54
C LYS A 225 -7.18 -2.70 32.42
N ILE A 226 -6.52 -1.60 32.15
CA ILE A 226 -5.28 -1.57 31.36
C ILE A 226 -4.14 -2.07 32.26
N ILE A 227 -3.39 -3.06 31.77
CA ILE A 227 -2.21 -3.63 32.43
C ILE A 227 -0.95 -2.90 31.95
N ASN A 228 -0.83 -2.70 30.64
CA ASN A 228 0.32 -2.07 30.01
C ASN A 228 -0.07 -1.44 28.67
N GLN A 229 0.68 -0.44 28.24
CA GLN A 229 0.53 0.20 26.93
C GLN A 229 1.93 0.52 26.40
N ASP A 230 2.26 -0.01 25.21
CA ASP A 230 3.56 0.18 24.58
C ASP A 230 3.45 0.03 23.06
N ALA A 231 4.23 0.82 22.31
CA ALA A 231 4.42 0.73 20.87
C ALA A 231 3.13 0.47 20.04
N GLY A 232 2.07 1.23 20.30
CA GLY A 232 0.80 1.14 19.57
C GLY A 232 -0.11 -0.03 19.97
N MET A 233 0.23 -0.79 21.01
CA MET A 233 -0.60 -1.85 21.58
C MET A 233 -1.01 -1.55 23.03
N VAL A 234 -2.19 -2.04 23.42
CA VAL A 234 -2.70 -1.97 24.78
C VAL A 234 -3.00 -3.38 25.27
N LYS A 235 -2.46 -3.72 26.45
CA LYS A 235 -2.74 -4.96 27.16
C LYS A 235 -3.81 -4.72 28.21
N TYR A 236 -4.91 -5.46 28.13
CA TYR A 236 -6.04 -5.39 29.05
C TYR A 236 -6.16 -6.66 29.89
N GLU A 237 -6.59 -6.49 31.14
CA GLU A 237 -7.05 -7.59 31.99
C GLU A 237 -8.53 -7.90 31.69
N VAL A 238 -8.84 -9.18 31.53
CA VAL A 238 -10.16 -9.68 31.22
C VAL A 238 -10.62 -10.67 32.30
N ARG A 239 -11.86 -10.51 32.80
CA ARG A 239 -12.44 -11.37 33.86
C ARG A 239 -13.88 -11.80 33.58
#